data_AF-A0AAX7TJY3-F1
#
_entry.id   AF-A0AAX7TJY3-F1
#
_cell.length_a   1.000
_cell.length_b   1.000
_cell.length_c   1.000
_cell.angle_alpha   90.00
_cell.angle_beta   90.00
_cell.angle_gamma   90.00
#
_symmetry.space_group_name_H-M   'P 1'
#
loop_
_entity.id
_entity.type
_entity.pdbx_description
1 polymer ?
#
loop_
_entity_poly.entity_id
_entity_poly.type
_entity_poly.pdbx_seq_one_letter_code
_entity_poly.pdbx_strand_id
1 'polypeptide(L)'
;MKLHAKQSFFFLISFLFIYVVADLQAPAVHTKLGSLKGEYVSVKGKETGVHAYLGVPFAKPPLGPSLRLAPPQPAERWEGARDATKQPPMSWSQSMVGALRWDQLQHMMALPWLLTKKWLWF
;
A
#
# COMPACT_ATOMS: atom_id res chain seq x y z
N MET A 1 26.99 34.10 -32.45
CA MET A 1 27.02 33.78 -31.00
C MET A 1 25.59 33.68 -30.41
N LYS A 2 24.71 32.80 -30.93
CA LYS A 2 23.31 32.67 -30.43
C LYS A 2 22.85 31.23 -30.13
N LEU A 3 23.64 30.20 -30.48
CA LEU A 3 23.30 28.80 -30.18
C LEU A 3 23.65 28.40 -28.73
N HIS A 4 24.69 28.98 -28.13
CA HIS A 4 25.16 28.58 -26.80
C HIS A 4 24.15 28.88 -25.68
N ALA A 5 23.45 30.02 -25.70
CA ALA A 5 22.49 30.38 -24.65
C ALA A 5 21.26 29.46 -24.61
N LYS A 6 20.76 29.03 -25.79
CA LYS A 6 19.63 28.09 -25.89
C LYS A 6 20.03 26.71 -25.41
N GLN A 7 21.20 26.21 -25.86
CA GLN A 7 21.73 24.91 -25.46
C GLN A 7 21.97 24.85 -23.94
N SER A 8 22.56 25.90 -23.35
CA SER A 8 22.77 26.01 -21.90
C SER A 8 21.45 26.02 -21.12
N PHE A 9 20.41 26.67 -21.62
CA PHE A 9 19.09 26.69 -20.98
C PHE A 9 18.43 25.29 -20.97
N PHE A 10 18.53 24.53 -22.07
CA PHE A 10 18.08 23.14 -22.10
C PHE A 10 18.83 22.25 -21.11
N PHE A 11 20.15 22.44 -20.96
CA PHE A 11 20.92 21.72 -19.96
C PHE A 11 20.50 22.06 -18.54
N LEU A 12 20.24 23.34 -18.24
CA LEU A 12 19.77 23.77 -16.92
C LEU A 12 18.37 23.22 -16.60
N ILE A 13 17.44 23.23 -17.56
CA ILE A 13 16.11 22.62 -17.39
C ILE A 13 16.22 21.10 -17.20
N SER A 14 17.05 20.43 -18.00
CA SER A 14 17.27 18.99 -17.88
C SER A 14 17.84 18.64 -16.50
N PHE A 15 18.84 19.40 -16.03
CA PHE A 15 19.42 19.23 -14.71
C PHE A 15 18.38 19.47 -13.60
N LEU A 16 17.62 20.56 -13.69
CA LEU A 16 16.53 20.86 -12.75
C LEU A 16 15.48 19.73 -12.72
N PHE A 17 15.10 19.21 -13.88
CA PHE A 17 14.13 18.12 -14.00
C PHE A 17 14.64 16.82 -13.36
N ILE A 18 15.91 16.47 -13.56
CA ILE A 18 16.55 15.32 -12.91
C ILE A 18 16.54 15.47 -11.38
N TYR A 19 16.83 16.67 -10.87
CA TYR A 19 16.80 16.94 -9.43
C TYR A 19 15.39 16.77 -8.83
N VAL A 20 14.35 17.27 -9.51
CA VAL A 20 12.96 17.13 -9.05
C VAL A 20 12.51 15.66 -9.00
N VAL A 21 12.94 14.83 -9.94
CA VAL A 21 12.61 13.40 -9.96
C VAL A 21 13.26 12.63 -8.80
N ALA A 22 14.47 13.02 -8.38
CA ALA A 22 15.17 12.37 -7.27
C ALA A 22 14.46 12.59 -5.92
N ASP A 23 13.88 13.78 -5.71
CA ASP A 23 13.18 14.14 -4.46
C ASP A 23 11.85 13.37 -4.26
N LEU A 24 11.21 12.96 -5.35
CA LEU A 24 9.96 12.18 -5.31
C LEU A 24 10.16 10.73 -4.86
N GLN A 25 11.39 10.23 -4.81
CA GLN A 25 11.67 8.89 -4.29
C GLN A 25 11.81 8.94 -2.77
N ALA A 26 10.97 8.18 -2.04
CA ALA A 26 11.12 8.09 -0.60
C ALA A 26 12.51 7.53 -0.25
N PRO A 27 13.25 8.19 0.65
CA PRO A 27 14.60 7.76 1.02
C PRO A 27 14.56 6.37 1.66
N ALA A 28 15.61 5.58 1.41
CA ALA A 28 15.74 4.28 2.06
C ALA A 28 15.87 4.47 3.58
N VAL A 29 15.07 3.74 4.36
CA VAL A 29 15.12 3.76 5.82
C VAL A 29 15.89 2.55 6.34
N HIS A 30 16.80 2.78 7.28
CA HIS A 30 17.57 1.73 7.92
C HIS A 30 16.88 1.21 9.18
N THR A 31 16.71 -0.11 9.29
CA THR A 31 16.15 -0.79 10.47
C THR A 31 17.17 -1.76 11.07
N LYS A 32 16.87 -2.32 12.25
CA LYS A 32 17.71 -3.35 12.90
C LYS A 32 17.83 -4.65 12.08
N LEU A 33 16.89 -4.91 11.17
CA LEU A 33 16.84 -6.13 10.37
C LEU A 33 17.37 -5.94 8.94
N GLY A 34 17.43 -4.70 8.46
CA GLY A 34 17.88 -4.36 7.11
C GLY A 34 17.29 -3.03 6.62
N SER A 35 17.62 -2.65 5.39
CA SER A 35 17.14 -1.40 4.80
C SER A 35 15.80 -1.60 4.07
N LEU A 36 14.97 -0.56 4.03
CA LEU A 36 13.66 -0.57 3.38
C LEU A 36 13.56 0.57 2.38
N LYS A 37 13.00 0.30 1.20
CA LYS A 37 12.63 1.31 0.20
C LYS A 37 11.12 1.47 0.20
N GLY A 38 10.64 2.63 0.65
CA GLY A 38 9.21 2.97 0.66
C GLY A 38 8.80 3.84 -0.52
N GLU A 39 7.62 4.45 -0.42
CA GLU A 39 7.10 5.45 -1.35
C GLU A 39 6.51 6.64 -0.61
N TYR A 40 6.42 7.79 -1.26
CA TYR A 40 5.70 8.95 -0.72
C TYR A 40 4.31 9.02 -1.35
N VAL A 41 3.27 8.93 -0.52
CA VAL A 41 1.88 8.84 -0.96
C VAL A 41 1.05 10.00 -0.43
N SER A 42 0.16 10.52 -1.27
CA SER A 42 -0.82 11.53 -0.85
C SER A 42 -2.00 10.87 -0.14
N VAL A 43 -2.48 11.49 0.94
CA VAL A 43 -3.60 10.97 1.75
C VAL A 43 -4.76 11.94 1.63
N LYS A 44 -5.95 11.43 1.26
CA LYS A 44 -7.16 12.25 1.13
C LYS A 44 -7.46 12.96 2.46
N GLY A 45 -7.60 14.29 2.40
CA GLY A 45 -7.87 15.13 3.58
C GLY A 45 -6.62 15.61 4.31
N LYS A 46 -5.42 15.36 3.79
CA LYS A 46 -4.16 15.90 4.31
C LYS A 46 -3.44 16.67 3.20
N GLU A 47 -2.97 17.88 3.50
CA GLU A 47 -2.25 18.70 2.52
C GLU A 47 -0.86 18.14 2.20
N THR A 48 -0.25 17.44 3.16
CA THR A 48 1.05 16.78 3.03
C THR A 48 0.88 15.27 2.85
N GLY A 49 1.66 14.67 1.98
CA GLY A 49 1.78 13.22 1.87
C GLY A 49 2.46 12.57 3.08
N VAL A 50 2.60 11.26 3.02
CA VAL A 50 3.27 10.44 4.04
C VAL A 50 4.22 9.45 3.37
N HIS A 51 5.29 9.07 4.07
CA HIS A 51 6.12 7.95 3.65
C HIS A 51 5.45 6.62 4.04
N ALA A 52 5.18 5.77 3.07
CA ALA A 52 4.59 4.46 3.25
C ALA A 52 5.65 3.36 3.07
N TYR A 53 5.66 2.41 4.01
CA TYR A 53 6.49 1.20 3.98
C TYR A 53 5.59 -0.01 4.21
N LEU A 54 5.23 -0.68 3.12
CA LEU A 54 4.27 -1.77 3.05
C LEU A 54 4.98 -3.13 3.05
N GLY A 55 4.32 -4.15 3.61
CA GLY A 55 4.83 -5.53 3.56
C GLY A 55 6.12 -5.81 4.34
N VAL A 56 6.45 -4.97 5.33
CA VAL A 56 7.63 -5.16 6.19
C VAL A 56 7.44 -6.38 7.10
N PRO A 57 8.32 -7.40 7.05
CA PRO A 57 8.17 -8.60 7.88
C PRO A 57 8.47 -8.30 9.35
N PHE A 58 7.56 -8.69 10.23
CA PHE A 58 7.74 -8.62 11.68
C PHE A 58 8.03 -9.99 12.32
N ALA A 59 7.71 -11.07 11.64
CA ALA A 59 7.92 -12.45 12.08
C ALA A 59 8.31 -13.36 10.91
N LYS A 60 8.84 -14.54 11.22
CA LYS A 60 9.05 -15.60 10.23
C LYS A 60 7.70 -16.04 9.65
N PRO A 61 7.63 -16.28 8.32
CA PRO A 61 6.45 -16.88 7.71
C PRO A 61 6.10 -18.21 8.40
N PRO A 62 4.84 -18.43 8.83
CA PRO A 62 4.44 -19.64 9.55
C PRO A 62 4.22 -20.81 8.59
N LEU A 63 5.27 -21.16 7.84
CA LEU A 63 5.26 -22.20 6.82
C LEU A 63 5.85 -23.51 7.38
N GLY A 64 5.29 -24.64 6.96
CA GLY A 64 5.74 -25.98 7.37
C GLY A 64 5.15 -26.48 8.69
N PRO A 65 5.45 -27.74 9.06
CA PRO A 65 4.82 -28.43 10.19
C PRO A 65 5.21 -27.86 11.55
N SER A 66 6.44 -27.37 11.69
CA SER A 66 7.00 -26.88 12.96
C SER A 66 6.60 -25.45 13.30
N LEU A 67 6.19 -24.65 12.32
CA LEU A 67 5.80 -23.24 12.52
C LEU A 67 4.29 -23.03 12.50
N ARG A 68 3.52 -23.96 11.93
CA ARG A 68 2.06 -23.91 11.94
C ARG A 68 1.56 -24.06 13.38
N LEU A 69 0.72 -23.12 13.82
CA LEU A 69 0.18 -23.02 15.19
C LEU A 69 1.23 -22.80 16.30
N ALA A 70 2.50 -22.60 15.94
CA ALA A 70 3.53 -22.22 16.90
C ALA A 70 3.48 -20.70 17.16
N PRO A 71 4.02 -20.22 18.30
CA PRO A 71 4.24 -18.79 18.52
C PRO A 71 5.08 -18.15 17.39
N PRO A 72 4.82 -16.88 17.04
CA PRO A 72 5.56 -16.19 16.00
C PRO A 72 7.05 -16.10 16.38
N GLN A 73 7.91 -16.49 15.45
CA GLN A 73 9.36 -16.36 15.62
C GLN A 73 9.87 -15.05 15.00
N PRO A 74 10.95 -14.44 15.53
CA PRO A 74 11.51 -13.21 15.00
C PRO A 74 11.90 -13.31 13.52
N ALA A 75 11.58 -12.28 12.73
CA ALA A 75 11.99 -12.20 11.33
C ALA A 75 13.52 -12.23 11.18
N GLU A 76 13.99 -12.83 10.09
CA GLU A 76 15.41 -12.87 9.75
C GLU A 76 15.88 -11.52 9.21
N ARG A 77 17.17 -11.24 9.41
CA ARG A 77 17.80 -10.09 8.75
C ARG A 77 17.86 -10.31 7.24
N TRP A 78 17.85 -9.23 6.49
CA TRP A 78 18.04 -9.27 5.04
C TRP A 78 19.16 -8.33 4.60
N GLU A 79 19.81 -8.68 3.50
CA GLU A 79 20.84 -7.86 2.88
C GLU A 79 20.22 -6.87 1.88
N GLY A 80 20.86 -5.70 1.73
CA GLY A 80 20.39 -4.65 0.83
C GLY A 80 19.11 -3.94 1.28
N ALA A 81 18.49 -3.25 0.32
CA ALA A 81 17.23 -2.54 0.53
C ALA A 81 16.05 -3.37 -0.01
N ARG A 82 15.15 -3.75 0.89
CA ARG A 82 13.92 -4.47 0.54
C ARG A 82 12.86 -3.50 0.02
N ASP A 83 12.22 -3.87 -1.08
CA ASP A 83 11.08 -3.12 -1.63
C ASP A 83 9.88 -3.24 -0.69
N ALA A 84 9.46 -2.10 -0.14
CA ALA A 84 8.34 -1.93 0.76
C ALA A 84 7.28 -1.00 0.15
N THR A 85 7.07 -1.08 -1.17
CA THR A 85 6.04 -0.31 -1.89
C THR A 85 4.77 -1.13 -2.15
N LYS A 86 4.78 -2.44 -1.86
CA LYS A 86 3.69 -3.36 -2.20
C LYS A 86 3.03 -3.94 -0.95
N GLN A 87 1.70 -4.06 -1.00
CA GLN A 87 0.94 -4.77 0.04
C GLN A 87 1.39 -6.24 0.11
N PRO A 88 1.52 -6.81 1.32
CA PRO A 88 1.80 -8.24 1.45
C PRO A 88 0.62 -9.06 0.90
N PRO A 89 0.84 -10.33 0.54
CA PRO A 89 -0.24 -11.24 0.19
C PRO A 89 -1.30 -11.25 1.31
N MET A 90 -2.56 -11.00 0.94
CA MET A 90 -3.67 -11.05 1.89
C MET A 90 -3.84 -12.45 2.46
N SER A 91 -4.13 -12.53 3.75
CA SER A 91 -4.53 -13.78 4.39
C SER A 91 -5.88 -14.26 3.84
N TRP A 92 -6.07 -15.58 3.80
CA TRP A 92 -7.29 -16.21 3.25
C TRP A 92 -8.60 -15.68 3.86
N SER A 93 -8.61 -15.37 5.16
CA SER A 93 -9.80 -14.86 5.84
C SER A 93 -10.18 -13.42 5.45
N GLN A 94 -9.22 -12.60 5.00
CA GLN A 94 -9.47 -11.21 4.62
C GLN A 94 -10.08 -11.05 3.22
N SER A 95 -9.91 -12.05 2.35
CA SER A 95 -10.53 -12.08 1.01
C SER A 95 -12.06 -11.90 1.07
N MET A 96 -12.70 -12.45 2.11
CA MET A 96 -14.16 -12.40 2.25
C MET A 96 -14.71 -11.03 2.67
N VAL A 97 -13.90 -10.15 3.27
CA VAL A 97 -14.35 -8.85 3.76
C VAL A 97 -14.50 -7.81 2.62
N GLY A 98 -13.73 -7.94 1.53
CA GLY A 98 -13.84 -7.04 0.37
C GLY A 98 -14.98 -7.39 -0.61
N ALA A 99 -15.47 -8.63 -0.58
CA ALA A 99 -16.52 -9.10 -1.49
C ALA A 99 -17.93 -8.67 -1.07
N LEU A 100 -18.12 -8.30 0.21
CA LEU A 100 -19.37 -7.78 0.74
C LEU A 100 -19.26 -6.27 0.88
N ARG A 101 -19.49 -5.55 -0.21
CA ARG A 101 -19.57 -4.10 -0.19
C ARG A 101 -20.81 -3.69 0.63
N TRP A 102 -20.64 -2.72 1.53
CA TRP A 102 -21.67 -2.29 2.49
C TRP A 102 -22.96 -1.79 1.81
N ASP A 103 -22.89 -1.36 0.54
CA ASP A 103 -24.01 -1.00 -0.32
C ASP A 103 -24.92 -2.20 -0.69
N GLN A 104 -24.33 -3.40 -0.79
CA GLN A 104 -25.02 -4.64 -1.11
C GLN A 104 -25.76 -5.19 0.13
N LEU A 105 -25.22 -4.95 1.33
CA LEU A 105 -25.87 -5.31 2.59
C LEU A 105 -27.13 -4.45 2.86
N GLN A 106 -27.14 -3.18 2.47
CA GLN A 106 -28.33 -2.32 2.59
C GLN A 106 -29.52 -2.84 1.76
N HIS A 107 -29.27 -3.40 0.57
CA HIS A 107 -30.33 -4.00 -0.26
C HIS A 107 -30.85 -5.32 0.33
N MET A 108 -29.98 -6.14 0.93
CA MET A 108 -30.39 -7.43 1.52
C MET A 108 -31.24 -7.27 2.78
N MET A 109 -30.99 -6.24 3.60
CA MET A 109 -31.77 -5.99 4.82
C MET A 109 -33.11 -5.27 4.60
N ALA A 110 -33.36 -4.75 3.39
CA ALA A 110 -34.62 -4.09 3.03
C ALA A 110 -35.72 -5.07 2.54
N LEU A 111 -35.35 -6.30 2.18
CA LEU A 111 -36.27 -7.31 1.63
C LEU A 111 -37.31 -7.88 2.61
N PRO A 112 -37.10 -7.97 3.93
CA PRO A 112 -38.13 -8.52 4.84
C PRO A 112 -39.38 -7.64 4.97
N TRP A 113 -39.27 -6.32 4.74
CA TRP A 113 -40.36 -5.37 4.96
C TRP A 113 -41.27 -5.16 3.74
N LEU A 114 -40.82 -5.55 2.54
CA LEU A 114 -41.62 -5.44 1.31
C LEU A 114 -42.47 -6.67 1.04
N LEU A 115 -42.12 -7.84 1.59
CA LEU A 115 -42.87 -9.08 1.42
C LEU A 115 -44.05 -9.22 2.40
N THR A 116 -44.05 -8.49 3.51
CA THR A 116 -45.10 -8.57 4.54
C THR A 116 -46.34 -7.72 4.24
N LYS A 117 -46.33 -6.86 3.20
CA LYS A 117 -47.48 -6.01 2.82
C LYS A 117 -48.28 -6.49 1.60
N LYS A 118 -48.21 -7.77 1.23
CA LYS A 118 -48.96 -8.33 0.08
C LYS A 118 -50.08 -9.31 0.46
N TRP A 119 -50.33 -9.54 1.75
CA TRP A 119 -51.30 -10.53 2.25
C TRP A 119 -52.29 -9.98 3.29
N LEU A 120 -52.70 -8.71 3.17
CA LEU A 120 -53.66 -8.09 4.10
C LEU A 120 -54.99 -7.65 3.46
N TRP A 121 -55.32 -8.20 2.30
CA TRP A 121 -56.63 -8.04 1.66
C TRP A 121 -57.07 -9.36 1.02
N PHE A 122 -57.43 -10.33 1.86
CA PHE A 122 -58.44 -11.35 1.59
C PHE A 122 -59.06 -11.77 2.92
#